data_AF-A0A845CKI7-F1
#
_entry.id   AF-A0A845CKI7-F1
#
_cell.length_a   1.000
_cell.length_b   1.000
_cell.length_c   1.000
_cell.angle_alpha   90.00
_cell.angle_beta   90.00
_cell.angle_gamma   90.00
#
_symmetry.space_group_name_H-M   'P 1'
#
loop_
_entity.id
_entity.type
_entity.pdbx_description
1 polymer ?
#
loop_
_entity_poly.entity_id
_entity_poly.type
_entity_poly.pdbx_seq_one_letter_code
_entity_poly.pdbx_strand_id
1 'polypeptide(L)'
;MKHEPVLAKLNELRKDAQGEGGVEEKALYHMFCFISYEVGPFADFVEADKAPSGKKDAAAGPKAEEYLGVLTELRGEVADDPEDMEFIALDYAASFISQISGDFQAYLDEAGE
;
A
#
# COMPACT_ATOMS: atom_id res chain seq x y z
N MET A 1 -9.58 5.23 -12.96
CA MET A 1 -9.15 4.00 -13.68
C MET A 1 -9.83 2.80 -13.03
N LYS A 2 -9.58 1.55 -13.48
CA LYS A 2 -10.02 0.35 -12.77
C LYS A 2 -9.02 -0.04 -11.68
N HIS A 3 -9.49 -0.61 -10.57
CA HIS A 3 -8.61 -1.00 -9.46
C HIS A 3 -7.82 -2.29 -9.73
N GLU A 4 -8.31 -3.17 -10.60
CA GLU A 4 -7.68 -4.47 -10.86
C GLU A 4 -6.27 -4.35 -11.48
N PRO A 5 -6.00 -3.46 -12.46
CA PRO A 5 -4.63 -3.23 -12.95
C PRO A 5 -3.68 -2.72 -11.87
N VAL A 6 -4.19 -1.92 -10.92
CA VAL A 6 -3.41 -1.41 -9.79
C VAL A 6 -3.01 -2.58 -8.87
N LEU A 7 -3.97 -3.40 -8.46
CA LEU A 7 -3.70 -4.60 -7.65
C LEU A 7 -2.79 -5.61 -8.35
N ALA A 8 -2.96 -5.78 -9.66
CA ALA A 8 -2.12 -6.67 -10.44
C ALA A 8 -0.65 -6.20 -10.39
N LYS A 9 -0.40 -4.90 -10.62
CA LYS A 9 0.94 -4.33 -10.54
C LYS A 9 1.52 -4.39 -9.12
N LEU A 10 0.75 -4.12 -8.08
CA LEU A 10 1.20 -4.28 -6.69
C LEU A 10 1.62 -5.73 -6.38
N ASN A 11 0.91 -6.72 -6.91
CA ASN A 11 1.28 -8.12 -6.75
C ASN A 11 2.53 -8.51 -7.55
N GLU A 12 2.79 -7.86 -8.70
CA GLU A 12 4.04 -8.01 -9.45
C GLU A 12 5.21 -7.51 -8.61
N LEU A 13 5.16 -6.25 -8.13
CA LEU A 13 6.20 -5.67 -7.27
C LEU A 13 6.50 -6.52 -6.04
N ARG A 14 5.45 -7.00 -5.36
CA ARG A 14 5.60 -7.93 -4.23
C ARG A 14 6.34 -9.22 -4.60
N LYS A 15 6.09 -9.77 -5.79
CA LYS A 15 6.77 -11.00 -6.26
C LYS A 15 8.21 -10.71 -6.68
N ASP A 16 8.46 -9.54 -7.26
CA ASP A 16 9.78 -9.15 -7.72
C ASP A 16 10.74 -8.98 -6.52
N ALA A 17 10.26 -8.39 -5.41
CA ALA A 17 11.01 -8.29 -4.16
C ALA A 17 11.11 -9.62 -3.37
N GLN A 18 10.46 -10.70 -3.82
CA GLN A 18 10.37 -11.93 -3.05
C GLN A 18 11.73 -12.63 -2.94
N GLY A 19 12.16 -12.90 -1.71
CA GLY A 19 13.43 -13.57 -1.42
C GLY A 19 14.65 -12.64 -1.35
N GLU A 20 14.46 -11.33 -1.54
CA GLU A 20 15.52 -10.34 -1.30
C GLU A 20 15.84 -10.18 0.19
N GLY A 21 14.85 -10.42 1.04
CA GLY A 21 14.91 -10.15 2.47
C GLY A 21 14.87 -8.65 2.78
N GLY A 22 14.67 -8.32 4.05
CA GLY A 22 14.74 -6.93 4.53
C GLY A 22 13.39 -6.22 4.58
N VAL A 23 13.46 -4.89 4.70
CA VAL A 23 12.29 -4.05 4.97
C VAL A 23 11.41 -3.85 3.73
N GLU A 24 12.02 -3.84 2.54
CA GLU A 24 11.31 -3.63 1.27
C GLU A 24 10.35 -4.78 0.95
N GLU A 25 10.87 -6.02 0.95
CA GLU A 25 10.07 -7.22 0.75
C GLU A 25 8.89 -7.26 1.74
N LYS A 26 9.14 -6.94 3.02
CA LYS A 26 8.10 -6.90 4.05
C LYS A 26 7.07 -5.82 3.79
N ALA A 27 7.49 -4.60 3.45
CA ALA A 27 6.59 -3.48 3.19
C ALA A 27 5.66 -3.78 2.00
N LEU A 28 6.22 -4.26 0.88
CA LEU A 28 5.43 -4.65 -0.30
C LEU A 28 4.50 -5.83 -0.02
N TYR A 29 4.96 -6.82 0.76
CA TYR A 29 4.14 -7.95 1.18
C TYR A 29 2.94 -7.51 2.03
N HIS A 30 3.19 -6.80 3.12
CA HIS A 30 2.15 -6.42 4.07
C HIS A 30 1.19 -5.40 3.47
N MET A 31 1.66 -4.42 2.69
CA MET A 31 0.79 -3.51 1.96
C MET A 31 -0.13 -4.27 1.00
N PHE A 32 0.41 -5.17 0.18
CA PHE A 32 -0.40 -5.90 -0.79
C PHE A 32 -1.47 -6.74 -0.10
N CYS A 33 -1.10 -7.45 0.97
CA CYS A 33 -2.05 -8.25 1.75
C CYS A 33 -3.14 -7.39 2.39
N PHE A 34 -2.77 -6.26 2.99
CA PHE A 34 -3.72 -5.34 3.61
C PHE A 34 -4.69 -4.72 2.59
N ILE A 35 -4.18 -4.21 1.47
CA ILE A 35 -5.02 -3.64 0.41
C ILE A 35 -5.93 -4.72 -0.20
N SER A 36 -5.45 -5.96 -0.34
CA SER A 36 -6.27 -7.07 -0.82
C SER A 36 -7.40 -7.43 0.16
N TYR A 37 -7.14 -7.31 1.46
CA TYR A 37 -8.18 -7.45 2.49
C TYR A 37 -9.19 -6.30 2.40
N GLU A 38 -8.72 -5.07 2.23
CA GLU A 38 -9.53 -3.85 2.07
C GLU A 38 -9.92 -3.57 0.60
N VAL A 39 -10.08 -4.61 -0.24
CA VAL A 39 -10.27 -4.44 -1.69
C VAL A 39 -11.52 -3.63 -2.04
N GLY A 40 -12.59 -3.72 -1.23
CA GLY A 40 -13.81 -2.94 -1.43
C GLY A 40 -13.56 -1.43 -1.28
N PRO A 41 -13.11 -0.97 -0.09
CA PRO A 41 -12.69 0.42 0.10
C PRO A 41 -11.61 0.89 -0.89
N PHE A 42 -10.66 0.02 -1.24
CA PHE A 42 -9.63 0.35 -2.23
C PHE A 42 -10.20 0.57 -3.63
N ALA A 43 -11.15 -0.27 -4.07
CA ALA A 43 -11.82 -0.09 -5.34
C ALA A 43 -12.62 1.21 -5.37
N ASP A 44 -13.37 1.53 -4.30
CA ASP A 44 -14.07 2.80 -4.15
C ASP A 44 -13.09 4.00 -4.23
N PHE A 45 -11.91 3.87 -3.60
CA PHE A 45 -10.87 4.89 -3.62
C PHE A 45 -10.31 5.14 -5.02
N VAL A 46 -9.92 4.08 -5.74
CA VAL A 46 -9.31 4.19 -7.08
C VAL A 46 -10.32 4.57 -8.17
N GLU A 47 -11.53 4.02 -8.09
CA GLU A 47 -12.52 4.16 -9.17
C GLU A 47 -13.43 5.37 -9.01
N ALA A 48 -13.72 5.76 -7.75
CA ALA A 48 -14.69 6.81 -7.44
C ALA A 48 -14.10 7.97 -6.63
N ASP A 49 -12.79 8.01 -6.40
CA ASP A 49 -12.09 9.04 -5.62
C ASP A 49 -12.71 9.22 -4.21
N LYS A 50 -13.20 8.10 -3.66
CA LYS A 50 -13.86 8.08 -2.36
C LYS A 50 -12.84 7.73 -1.28
N ALA A 51 -12.55 8.70 -0.42
CA ALA A 51 -11.65 8.51 0.71
C ALA A 51 -12.08 7.29 1.56
N PRO A 52 -11.15 6.37 1.91
CA PRO A 52 -11.44 5.30 2.83
C PRO A 52 -11.77 5.86 4.23
N SER A 53 -12.75 5.26 4.89
CA SER A 53 -13.04 5.54 6.28
C SER A 53 -12.38 4.49 7.15
N GLY A 54 -11.33 4.85 7.88
CA GLY A 54 -10.67 3.93 8.80
C GLY A 54 -11.54 3.55 9.99
N LYS A 55 -11.15 2.52 10.74
CA LYS A 55 -11.84 2.12 11.98
C LYS A 55 -11.66 3.23 13.02
N LYS A 56 -12.76 3.59 13.70
CA LYS A 56 -12.68 4.52 14.85
C LYS A 56 -11.71 3.92 15.87
N ASP A 57 -10.75 4.73 16.30
CA ASP A 57 -9.74 4.44 17.34
C ASP A 57 -8.45 3.73 16.90
N ALA A 58 -8.26 3.44 15.61
CA ALA A 58 -6.98 2.93 15.11
C ALA A 58 -5.95 4.07 15.04
N ALA A 59 -4.95 4.05 15.92
CA ALA A 59 -3.87 5.02 15.93
C ALA A 59 -2.80 4.64 14.91
N ALA A 60 -2.30 5.62 14.16
CA ALA A 60 -1.07 5.44 13.39
C ALA A 60 0.08 5.00 14.31
N GLY A 61 1.03 4.24 13.77
CA GLY A 61 2.16 3.75 14.53
C GLY A 61 3.44 3.63 13.71
N PRO A 62 4.55 3.33 14.39
CA PRO A 62 5.89 3.44 13.82
C PRO A 62 6.15 2.42 12.70
N LYS A 63 5.51 1.24 12.73
CA LYS A 63 5.69 0.23 11.68
C LYS A 63 4.97 0.62 10.40
N ALA A 64 3.74 1.13 10.53
CA ALA A 64 3.01 1.70 9.40
C ALA A 64 3.76 2.89 8.78
N GLU A 65 4.36 3.75 9.62
CA GLU A 65 5.21 4.86 9.15
C GLU A 65 6.46 4.36 8.41
N GLU A 66 7.15 3.34 8.96
CA GLU A 66 8.32 2.72 8.32
C GLU A 66 7.98 2.17 6.93
N TYR A 67 6.91 1.37 6.81
CA TYR A 67 6.53 0.76 5.55
C TYR A 67 5.99 1.78 4.54
N LEU A 68 5.26 2.81 5.00
CA LEU A 68 4.88 3.94 4.15
C LEU A 68 6.11 4.72 3.63
N GLY A 69 7.15 4.83 4.46
CA GLY A 69 8.43 5.42 4.06
C GLY A 69 9.04 4.68 2.88
N VAL A 70 9.15 3.35 2.98
CA VAL A 70 9.63 2.48 1.90
C VAL A 70 8.82 2.65 0.61
N LEU A 71 7.49 2.62 0.69
CA LEU A 71 6.65 2.82 -0.50
C LEU A 71 6.87 4.19 -1.14
N THR A 72 7.10 5.22 -0.32
CA THR A 72 7.33 6.57 -0.80
C THR A 72 8.69 6.69 -1.49
N GLU A 73 9.71 6.00 -0.99
CA GLU A 73 11.03 5.88 -1.61
C GLU A 73 10.92 5.18 -2.97
N LEU A 74 10.32 3.98 -3.02
CA LEU A 74 10.09 3.24 -4.26
C LEU A 74 9.32 4.05 -5.30
N ARG A 75 8.25 4.73 -4.89
CA ARG A 75 7.49 5.63 -5.79
C ARG A 75 8.38 6.74 -6.34
N GLY A 76 9.29 7.26 -5.52
CA GLY A 76 10.26 8.29 -5.91
C GLY A 76 11.27 7.80 -6.95
N GLU A 77 11.64 6.52 -6.91
CA GLU A 77 12.58 5.93 -7.87
C GLU A 77 11.99 5.80 -9.29
N VAL A 78 10.67 5.68 -9.39
CA VAL A 78 9.92 5.59 -10.67
C VAL A 78 9.14 6.85 -11.02
N ALA A 79 9.44 7.98 -10.37
CA ALA A 79 8.67 9.21 -10.51
C ALA A 79 8.91 10.00 -11.81
N ASP A 80 9.84 9.55 -12.66
CA ASP A 80 10.15 10.20 -13.94
C ASP A 80 9.04 10.00 -14.99
N ASP A 81 8.20 8.98 -14.83
CA ASP A 81 6.99 8.76 -15.64
C ASP A 81 5.74 8.53 -14.76
N PRO A 82 4.96 9.59 -14.44
CA PRO A 82 3.76 9.46 -13.62
C PRO A 82 2.60 8.74 -14.33
N GLU A 83 2.72 8.46 -15.64
CA GLU A 83 1.77 7.62 -16.37
C GLU A 83 2.15 6.13 -16.30
N ASP A 84 3.35 5.79 -15.81
CA ASP A 84 3.78 4.42 -15.63
C ASP A 84 2.94 3.70 -14.57
N MET A 85 2.62 2.43 -14.85
CA MET A 85 1.76 1.64 -13.99
C MET A 85 2.37 1.36 -12.62
N GLU A 86 3.70 1.27 -12.52
CA GLU A 86 4.44 1.11 -11.26
C GLU A 86 4.29 2.36 -10.39
N PHE A 87 4.53 3.54 -10.95
CA PHE A 87 4.29 4.81 -10.25
C PHE A 87 2.85 4.90 -9.78
N ILE A 88 1.89 4.68 -10.69
CA ILE A 88 0.45 4.73 -10.38
C ILE A 88 0.12 3.75 -9.24
N ALA A 89 0.66 2.54 -9.26
CA ALA A 89 0.38 1.54 -8.25
C ALA A 89 0.92 1.92 -6.87
N LEU A 90 2.19 2.33 -6.80
CA LEU A 90 2.81 2.78 -5.57
C LEU A 90 2.13 4.04 -5.01
N ASP A 91 1.72 4.95 -5.88
CA ASP A 91 1.02 6.18 -5.48
C ASP A 91 -0.37 5.89 -4.88
N TYR A 92 -1.18 5.06 -5.53
CA TYR A 92 -2.49 4.67 -4.98
C TYR A 92 -2.34 3.88 -3.68
N ALA A 93 -1.36 2.96 -3.60
CA ALA A 93 -1.13 2.18 -2.39
C ALA A 93 -0.71 3.07 -1.21
N ALA A 94 0.29 3.94 -1.40
CA ALA A 94 0.76 4.85 -0.36
C ALA A 94 -0.34 5.85 0.04
N SER A 95 -1.08 6.40 -0.93
CA SER A 95 -2.16 7.36 -0.66
C SER A 95 -3.34 6.71 0.06
N PHE A 96 -3.70 5.48 -0.28
CA PHE A 96 -4.75 4.74 0.41
C PHE A 96 -4.34 4.42 1.85
N ILE A 97 -3.16 3.81 2.03
CA ILE A 97 -2.67 3.41 3.36
C ILE A 97 -2.47 4.64 4.25
N SER A 98 -1.98 5.76 3.74
CA SER A 98 -1.77 6.97 4.56
C SER A 98 -3.07 7.50 5.18
N GLN A 99 -4.22 7.32 4.51
CA GLN A 99 -5.53 7.75 5.02
C GLN A 99 -6.10 6.82 6.08
N ILE A 100 -5.67 5.55 6.09
CA ILE A 100 -6.08 4.54 7.08
C ILE A 100 -4.86 3.90 7.76
N SER A 101 -3.84 4.72 8.03
CA SER A 101 -2.54 4.24 8.53
C SER A 101 -2.66 3.57 9.90
N GLY A 102 -3.64 3.96 10.70
CA GLY A 102 -3.98 3.28 11.94
C GLY A 102 -4.53 1.87 11.74
N ASP A 103 -5.37 1.66 10.74
CA ASP A 103 -5.89 0.32 10.41
C ASP A 103 -4.75 -0.57 9.90
N PHE A 104 -3.84 0.00 9.11
CA PHE A 104 -2.65 -0.70 8.66
C PHE A 104 -1.72 -1.05 9.82
N GLN A 105 -1.51 -0.13 10.78
CA GLN A 105 -0.75 -0.44 12.00
C GLN A 105 -1.39 -1.57 12.79
N ALA A 106 -2.71 -1.54 13.00
CA ALA A 106 -3.41 -2.61 13.72
C ALA A 106 -3.26 -3.97 13.00
N TYR A 107 -3.33 -3.98 11.67
CA TYR A 107 -3.04 -5.17 10.88
C TYR A 107 -1.60 -5.67 11.08
N LEU A 108 -0.62 -4.78 11.09
CA LEU A 108 0.79 -5.12 11.30
C LEU A 108 1.03 -5.72 12.70
N ASP A 109 0.41 -5.12 13.72
CA ASP A 109 0.46 -5.63 15.11
C ASP A 109 -0.13 -7.05 15.20
N GLU A 110 -1.26 -7.30 14.53
CA GLU A 110 -1.88 -8.64 14.45
C GLU A 110 -1.01 -9.64 13.68
N ALA A 111 -0.26 -9.17 12.68
CA ALA A 111 0.68 -9.98 11.90
C ALA A 111 2.02 -10.24 12.62
N GLY A 112 2.29 -9.55 13.72
CA GLY A 112 3.51 -9.69 14.52
C GLY A 112 4.73 -8.94 13.98
N GLU A 113 4.51 -7.84 13.25
CA GLU A 113 5.55 -6.99 12.66
C GLU A 113 6.06 -5.86 13.58
#